data_AF-A0A5E4N7A7-F1
#
_entry.id   AF-A0A5E4N7A7-F1
#
_cell.length_a   1.000
_cell.length_b   1.000
_cell.length_c   1.000
_cell.angle_alpha   90.00
_cell.angle_beta   90.00
_cell.angle_gamma   90.00
#
_symmetry.space_group_name_H-M   'P 1'
#
loop_
_entity.id
_entity.type
_entity.pdbx_description
1 polymer ?
#
loop_
_entity_poly.entity_id
_entity_poly.type
_entity_poly.pdbx_seq_one_letter_code
_entity_poly.pdbx_strand_id
1 'polypeptide(L)'
;MSNEEFEKYKDSLAVILFEKPKGSMEQAAVYQLEIDKQNYNFNRAEIESEALKSINKMDIIQFYADQISQFGPKRHKLAVHIKSSLKITNENNQFSQSDNSLGANNSTIIMDITDFKKKHRLYSLPIPFIPVGYKTFF
;
A
#
# COMPACT_ATOMS: atom_id res chain seq x y z
N MET A 1 -21.15 -5.33 -3.75
CA MET A 1 -21.23 -3.99 -3.15
C MET A 1 -22.12 -3.11 -4.00
N SER A 2 -23.12 -2.47 -3.41
CA SER A 2 -23.95 -1.48 -4.09
C SER A 2 -23.16 -0.18 -4.34
N ASN A 3 -23.74 0.78 -5.07
CA ASN A 3 -23.11 2.10 -5.21
C ASN A 3 -23.23 2.92 -3.92
N GLU A 4 -24.33 2.78 -3.19
CA GLU A 4 -24.53 3.44 -1.89
C GLU A 4 -23.50 2.99 -0.85
N GLU A 5 -23.20 1.68 -0.80
CA GLU A 5 -22.14 1.16 0.08
C GLU A 5 -20.76 1.72 -0.30
N PHE A 6 -20.47 1.86 -1.60
CA PHE A 6 -19.22 2.44 -2.08
C PHE A 6 -19.06 3.88 -1.63
N GLU A 7 -20.08 4.72 -1.84
CA GLU A 7 -20.04 6.12 -1.41
C GLU A 7 -19.89 6.22 0.11
N LYS A 8 -20.56 5.35 0.88
CA LYS A 8 -20.37 5.30 2.34
C LYS A 8 -18.92 5.00 2.74
N TYR A 9 -18.24 4.07 2.07
CA TYR A 9 -16.82 3.79 2.34
C TYR A 9 -15.92 4.96 1.95
N LYS A 10 -16.22 5.61 0.81
CA LYS A 10 -15.50 6.78 0.31
C LYS A 10 -15.62 7.97 1.26
N ASP A 11 -16.83 8.27 1.73
CA ASP A 11 -17.11 9.32 2.71
C ASP A 11 -16.41 9.04 4.05
N SER A 12 -16.47 7.78 4.52
CA SER A 12 -15.79 7.37 5.75
C SER A 12 -14.28 7.58 5.65
N LEU A 13 -13.67 7.26 4.50
CA LEU A 13 -12.25 7.48 4.26
C LEU A 13 -11.91 8.97 4.17
N ALA A 14 -12.76 9.79 3.54
CA ALA A 14 -12.55 11.24 3.45
C ALA A 14 -12.52 11.90 4.83
N VAL A 15 -13.39 11.46 5.77
CA VAL A 15 -13.38 11.96 7.15
C VAL A 15 -12.06 11.61 7.87
N ILE A 16 -11.55 10.39 7.69
CA ILE A 16 -10.27 9.97 8.28
C ILE A 16 -9.12 10.79 7.72
N LEU A 17 -9.07 11.01 6.40
CA LEU A 17 -8.03 11.82 5.76
C LEU A 17 -8.07 13.29 6.21
N PHE A 18 -9.26 13.83 6.47
CA PHE A 18 -9.44 15.19 6.95
C PHE A 18 -9.31 15.35 8.48
N GLU A 19 -9.06 14.28 9.22
CA GLU A 19 -8.90 14.37 10.67
C GLU A 19 -7.68 15.22 11.00
N LYS A 20 -7.93 16.39 11.62
CA LYS A 20 -6.85 17.28 12.04
C LYS A 20 -6.09 16.66 13.21
N PRO A 21 -4.75 16.82 13.25
CA PRO A 21 -3.97 16.47 14.43
C PRO A 21 -4.55 17.16 15.67
N LYS A 22 -4.72 16.42 16.77
CA LYS A 22 -5.36 16.89 18.00
C LYS A 22 -4.42 17.72 18.86
N GLY A 23 -3.12 17.64 18.60
CA GLY A 23 -2.09 18.41 19.30
C GLY A 23 -0.87 18.71 18.45
N SER A 24 -0.01 19.58 18.98
CA SER A 24 1.20 20.04 18.30
C SER A 24 2.20 18.92 17.99
N MET A 25 2.31 17.91 18.86
CA MET A 25 3.19 16.76 18.63
C MET A 25 2.71 15.87 17.47
N GLU A 26 1.40 15.64 17.35
CA GLU A 26 0.83 14.90 16.22
C GLU A 26 1.03 15.67 14.91
N GLN A 27 0.81 16.99 14.94
CA GLN A 27 1.05 17.85 13.77
C GLN A 27 2.52 17.85 13.36
N ALA A 28 3.43 17.92 14.33
CA ALA A 28 4.86 17.81 14.07
C ALA A 28 5.23 16.45 13.46
N ALA A 29 4.64 15.34 13.92
CA ALA A 29 4.86 14.02 13.35
C ALA A 29 4.40 13.93 11.89
N VAL A 30 3.27 14.56 11.53
CA VAL A 30 2.80 14.64 10.14
C VAL A 30 3.80 15.38 9.26
N TYR A 31 4.31 16.53 9.71
CA TYR A 31 5.32 17.29 8.96
C TYR A 31 6.66 16.57 8.87
N GLN A 32 7.08 15.91 9.95
CA GLN A 32 8.32 15.14 9.98
C GLN A 32 8.30 14.02 8.93
N LEU A 33 7.17 13.32 8.78
CA LEU A 33 7.00 12.29 7.74
C LEU A 33 7.17 12.83 6.32
N GLU A 34 6.69 14.05 6.04
CA GLU A 34 6.87 14.70 4.74
C GLU A 34 8.32 15.12 4.48
N ILE A 35 9.02 15.59 5.53
CA ILE A 35 10.44 15.98 5.48
C ILE A 35 11.33 14.75 5.29
N ASP A 36 11.12 13.70 6.09
CA ASP A 36 11.92 12.46 6.05
C ASP A 36 11.82 11.77 4.68
N LYS A 37 10.63 11.83 4.06
CA LYS A 37 10.39 11.29 2.73
C LYS A 37 10.79 12.24 1.60
N GLN A 38 11.20 13.47 1.92
CA GLN A 38 11.51 14.55 0.96
C GLN A 38 10.35 14.86 -0.01
N ASN A 39 9.12 14.58 0.42
CA ASN A 39 7.93 14.85 -0.37
C ASN A 39 7.48 16.31 -0.19
N TYR A 40 7.66 16.88 1.00
CA TYR A 40 7.29 18.27 1.33
C TYR A 40 5.85 18.65 0.98
N ASN A 41 4.92 17.68 0.94
CA ASN A 41 3.51 17.95 0.67
C ASN A 41 2.77 18.19 1.99
N PHE A 42 2.92 19.38 2.56
CA PHE A 42 2.31 19.70 3.86
C PHE A 42 0.79 19.84 3.81
N ASN A 43 0.20 19.98 2.62
CA ASN A 43 -1.25 20.03 2.38
C ASN A 43 -1.79 18.70 1.81
N ARG A 44 -1.05 17.59 1.98
CA ARG A 44 -1.40 16.27 1.42
C ARG A 44 -2.85 15.86 1.72
N ALA A 45 -3.30 16.02 2.96
CA ALA A 45 -4.65 15.62 3.38
C ALA A 45 -5.76 16.29 2.54
N GLU A 46 -5.60 17.58 2.23
CA GLU A 46 -6.56 18.33 1.42
C GLU A 46 -6.54 17.88 -0.04
N ILE A 47 -5.34 17.74 -0.62
CA ILE A 47 -5.14 17.29 -2.00
C ILE A 47 -5.65 15.86 -2.21
N GLU A 48 -5.29 14.93 -1.33
CA GLU A 48 -5.69 13.52 -1.44
C GLU A 48 -7.21 13.35 -1.25
N SER A 49 -7.83 14.15 -0.37
CA SER A 49 -9.27 14.10 -0.18
C SER A 49 -10.04 14.72 -1.35
N GLU A 50 -9.53 15.79 -1.97
CA GLU A 50 -10.09 16.31 -3.22
C GLU A 50 -9.98 15.27 -4.35
N ALA A 51 -8.81 14.62 -4.49
CA ALA A 51 -8.63 13.55 -5.46
C ALA A 51 -9.57 12.37 -5.18
N LEU A 52 -9.76 11.98 -3.91
CA LEU A 52 -10.65 10.90 -3.50
C LEU A 52 -12.08 11.13 -4.01
N LYS A 53 -12.60 12.37 -3.98
CA LYS A 53 -13.94 12.70 -4.50
C LYS A 53 -14.13 12.33 -5.97
N SER A 54 -13.06 12.38 -6.77
CA SER A 54 -13.11 12.06 -8.20
C SER A 54 -13.12 10.55 -8.50
N ILE A 55 -12.78 9.70 -7.52
CA ILE A 55 -12.67 8.25 -7.70
C ILE A 55 -14.05 7.60 -7.77
N ASN A 56 -14.24 6.75 -8.77
CA ASN A 56 -15.43 5.94 -8.98
C ASN A 56 -15.18 4.46 -8.67
N LYS A 57 -16.27 3.73 -8.45
CA LYS A 57 -16.21 2.28 -8.17
C LYS A 57 -15.51 1.48 -9.27
N MET A 58 -15.69 1.87 -10.54
CA MET A 58 -15.04 1.18 -11.67
C MET A 58 -13.52 1.35 -11.65
N ASP A 59 -13.02 2.50 -11.21
CA ASP A 59 -11.58 2.75 -11.08
C ASP A 59 -10.94 1.78 -10.08
N ILE A 60 -11.64 1.52 -8.97
CA ILE A 60 -11.21 0.55 -7.95
C ILE A 60 -11.26 -0.88 -8.47
N ILE A 61 -12.30 -1.24 -9.23
CA ILE A 61 -12.42 -2.57 -9.85
C ILE A 61 -11.27 -2.79 -10.83
N GLN A 62 -10.98 -1.80 -11.66
CA GLN A 62 -9.88 -1.87 -12.62
C GLN A 62 -8.52 -1.94 -11.91
N PHE A 63 -8.32 -1.11 -10.88
CA PHE A 63 -7.11 -1.16 -10.06
C PHE A 63 -6.91 -2.55 -9.43
N TYR A 64 -7.96 -3.15 -8.87
CA TYR A 64 -7.90 -4.49 -8.31
C TYR A 64 -7.57 -5.54 -9.38
N ALA A 65 -8.25 -5.49 -10.52
CA ALA A 65 -8.03 -6.41 -11.63
C ALA A 65 -6.58 -6.35 -12.15
N ASP A 66 -6.01 -5.14 -12.24
CA ASP A 66 -4.68 -4.92 -12.79
C ASP A 66 -3.55 -5.27 -11.81
N GLN A 67 -3.69 -4.86 -10.54
CA GLN A 67 -2.59 -4.82 -9.58
C GLN A 67 -2.64 -5.92 -8.52
N ILE A 68 -3.83 -6.42 -8.17
CA ILE A 68 -4.02 -7.28 -6.99
C ILE A 68 -4.47 -8.69 -7.37
N SER A 69 -5.42 -8.78 -8.31
CA SER A 69 -6.03 -10.04 -8.79
C SER A 69 -4.97 -11.08 -9.12
N GLN A 70 -5.31 -12.36 -8.96
CA GLN A 70 -4.36 -13.46 -9.18
C GLN A 70 -3.72 -13.41 -10.58
N PHE A 71 -4.51 -13.03 -11.57
CA PHE A 71 -4.14 -12.92 -12.98
C PHE A 71 -3.85 -11.49 -13.42
N GLY A 72 -3.70 -10.56 -12.48
CA GLY A 72 -3.43 -9.16 -12.78
C GLY A 72 -2.09 -8.97 -13.47
N PRO A 73 -2.03 -8.29 -14.64
CA PRO A 73 -0.80 -8.15 -15.43
C PRO A 73 0.30 -7.37 -14.72
N LYS A 74 -0.04 -6.50 -13.75
CA LYS A 74 0.91 -5.66 -13.01
C LYS A 74 1.07 -6.14 -11.55
N ARG A 75 0.66 -7.37 -11.25
CA ARG A 75 0.70 -7.90 -9.89
C ARG A 75 2.13 -8.14 -9.42
N HIS A 76 2.49 -7.53 -8.30
CA HIS A 76 3.73 -7.78 -7.58
C HIS A 76 3.41 -8.29 -6.18
N LYS A 77 3.77 -9.54 -5.85
CA LYS A 77 3.46 -10.18 -4.55
C LYS A 77 4.75 -10.68 -3.89
N LEU A 78 4.96 -10.27 -2.64
CA LEU A 78 5.98 -10.81 -1.73
C LEU A 78 5.26 -11.38 -0.50
N ALA A 79 5.61 -12.60 -0.09
CA ALA A 79 5.05 -13.24 1.08
C ALA A 79 6.17 -13.70 2.02
N VAL A 80 6.02 -13.43 3.31
CA VAL A 80 6.97 -13.82 4.37
C VAL A 80 6.30 -14.86 5.26
N HIS A 81 6.84 -16.07 5.28
CA HIS A 81 6.30 -17.17 6.07
C HIS A 81 7.19 -17.37 7.31
N ILE A 82 6.65 -17.09 8.49
CA ILE A 82 7.37 -17.26 9.76
C ILE A 82 6.95 -18.60 10.37
N LYS A 83 7.91 -19.51 10.55
CA LYS A 83 7.67 -20.80 11.20
C LYS A 83 7.92 -20.67 12.71
N SER A 84 6.99 -21.17 13.51
CA SER A 84 7.18 -21.26 14.97
C SER A 84 8.28 -22.27 15.30
N SER A 85 9.12 -21.94 16.29
CA SER A 85 10.18 -22.81 16.81
C SER A 85 9.68 -23.81 17.86
N LEU A 86 8.44 -23.66 18.34
CA LEU A 86 7.82 -24.59 19.28
C LEU A 86 7.51 -25.91 18.55
N LYS A 87 8.31 -26.94 18.84
CA LYS A 87 7.96 -28.32 18.50
C LYS A 87 6.78 -28.75 19.36
N ILE A 88 5.57 -28.53 18.88
CA ILE A 88 4.39 -29.20 19.45
C ILE A 88 4.52 -30.67 19.04
N THR A 89 5.10 -31.50 19.92
CA THR A 89 5.03 -32.97 19.90
C THR A 89 3.59 -33.40 20.20
N ASN A 90 2.69 -33.11 19.27
CA ASN A 90 1.40 -33.78 19.21
C ASN A 90 1.38 -34.52 17.88
N GLU A 91 1.41 -35.85 17.96
CA GLU A 91 1.44 -36.81 16.85
C GLU A 91 0.18 -36.78 15.95
N ASN A 92 -0.61 -35.71 15.97
CA ASN A 92 -1.81 -35.54 15.14
C ASN A 92 -1.90 -34.14 14.48
N ASN A 93 -0.77 -33.46 14.25
CA ASN A 93 -0.78 -32.19 13.52
C ASN A 93 -0.73 -32.43 12.00
N GLN A 94 -1.91 -32.69 11.42
CA GLN A 94 -2.22 -32.48 10.00
C GLN A 94 -2.15 -30.99 9.58
N PHE A 95 -1.40 -30.14 10.29
CA PHE A 95 -1.17 -28.73 9.96
C PHE A 95 -0.05 -28.52 8.93
N SER A 96 0.06 -29.43 7.96
CA SER A 96 1.08 -29.37 6.91
C SER A 96 0.52 -29.26 5.49
N GLN A 97 -0.79 -29.12 5.26
CA GLN A 97 -1.34 -29.04 3.88
C GLN A 97 -2.66 -28.23 3.65
N SER A 98 -3.11 -27.35 4.54
CA SER A 98 -4.25 -26.43 4.25
C SER A 98 -3.74 -24.98 4.26
N ASP A 99 -3.59 -24.22 3.18
CA ASP A 99 -4.33 -24.14 1.92
C ASP A 99 -3.38 -23.85 0.75
N ASN A 100 -2.91 -24.89 0.06
CA ASN A 100 -2.14 -24.73 -1.19
C ASN A 100 -3.05 -24.59 -2.42
N SER A 101 -4.34 -24.29 -2.24
CA SER A 101 -5.30 -24.14 -3.34
C SER A 101 -5.16 -22.82 -4.11
N LEU A 102 -4.37 -21.87 -3.61
CA LEU A 102 -3.92 -20.71 -4.39
C LEU A 102 -2.68 -21.09 -5.20
N GLY A 103 -2.92 -21.83 -6.29
CA GLY A 103 -1.91 -22.33 -7.21
C GLY A 103 -0.80 -21.31 -7.49
N ALA A 104 0.39 -21.64 -7.02
CA ALA A 104 1.59 -20.87 -7.29
C ALA A 104 2.52 -21.74 -8.15
N ASN A 105 2.12 -21.96 -9.41
CA ASN A 105 2.98 -22.65 -10.37
C ASN A 105 4.28 -21.85 -10.66
N ASN A 106 4.38 -20.60 -10.20
CA ASN A 106 5.50 -19.68 -10.43
C ASN A 106 6.08 -19.02 -9.16
N SER A 107 5.88 -19.57 -7.95
CA SER A 107 6.51 -18.98 -6.75
C SER A 107 8.01 -19.27 -6.69
N THR A 108 8.82 -18.22 -6.53
CA THR A 108 10.26 -18.34 -6.31
C THR A 108 10.56 -18.19 -4.82
N ILE A 109 11.16 -19.21 -4.21
CA ILE A 109 11.63 -19.13 -2.82
C ILE A 109 12.91 -18.30 -2.78
N ILE A 110 12.93 -17.27 -1.93
CA ILE A 110 14.09 -16.42 -1.73
C ILE A 110 15.00 -17.10 -0.70
N MET A 111 16.17 -17.59 -1.14
CA MET A 111 17.18 -18.18 -0.27
C MET A 111 18.15 -17.15 0.30
N ASP A 112 18.56 -16.16 -0.51
CA ASP A 112 19.43 -15.06 -0.10
C ASP A 112 18.77 -13.72 -0.46
N ILE A 113 18.58 -12.90 0.57
CA ILE A 113 17.98 -11.57 0.49
C ILE A 113 18.89 -10.62 -0.30
N THR A 114 20.21 -10.77 -0.20
CA THR A 114 21.19 -9.90 -0.86
C THR A 114 21.13 -10.10 -2.38
N ASP A 115 21.15 -11.36 -2.82
CA ASP A 115 21.01 -11.70 -4.23
C ASP A 115 19.65 -11.31 -4.79
N PHE A 116 18.59 -11.48 -4.00
CA PHE A 116 17.26 -11.02 -4.38
C PHE A 116 17.23 -9.50 -4.63
N LYS A 117 17.78 -8.70 -3.70
CA LYS A 117 17.86 -7.24 -3.84
C LYS A 117 18.68 -6.81 -5.06
N LYS A 118 19.81 -7.46 -5.33
CA LYS A 118 20.67 -7.14 -6.49
C LYS A 118 20.00 -7.42 -7.84
N LYS A 119 19.16 -8.46 -7.92
CA LYS A 119 18.49 -8.88 -9.16
C LYS A 119 17.28 -8.02 -9.53
N HIS A 120 16.77 -7.23 -8.60
CA HIS A 120 15.59 -6.39 -8.82
C HIS A 120 15.96 -4.92 -8.99
N ARG A 121 15.22 -4.23 -9.87
CA ARG A 121 15.36 -2.79 -10.04
C ARG A 121 14.79 -2.09 -8.81
N LEU A 122 15.46 -1.03 -8.37
CA LEU A 122 14.92 -0.12 -7.37
C LEU A 122 13.98 0.87 -8.05
N TYR A 123 12.91 1.24 -7.35
CA TYR A 123 12.05 2.35 -7.79
C TYR A 123 12.84 3.66 -7.75
N SER A 124 12.49 4.57 -8.65
CA SER A 124 13.00 5.95 -8.59
C SER A 124 12.58 6.60 -7.28
N LEU A 125 13.40 7.53 -6.80
CA LEU A 125 13.03 8.35 -5.65
C LEU A 125 11.81 9.22 -6.00
N PRO A 126 10.90 9.46 -5.03
CA PRO A 126 9.78 10.37 -5.24
C PRO A 126 10.30 11.79 -5.53
N ILE A 127 9.59 12.49 -6.40
CA ILE A 127 9.91 13.88 -6.74
C ILE A 127 9.28 14.77 -5.66
N PRO A 128 10.02 15.76 -5.11
CA PRO A 128 9.47 16.74 -4.17
C PRO A 128 8.21 17.41 -4.71
N PHE A 129 7.24 17.67 -3.84
CA PHE A 129 6.01 18.34 -4.22
C PHE A 129 6.30 19.78 -4.65
N ILE A 130 5.84 20.12 -5.86
CA ILE A 130 5.94 21.48 -6.42
C ILE A 130 4.54 22.09 -6.34
N PRO A 131 4.33 23.17 -5.55
CA PRO A 131 3.04 23.84 -5.50
C PRO A 131 2.70 24.43 -6.87
N VAL A 132 1.51 24.09 -7.38
CA VAL A 132 1.02 24.56 -8.68
C VAL A 132 0.83 26.09 -8.61
N GLY A 133 1.67 26.85 -9.31
CA GLY A 133 1.62 28.32 -9.31
C GLY A 133 2.98 29.02 -9.25
N TYR A 134 4.05 28.33 -8.87
CA TYR A 134 5.40 28.86 -9.04
C TYR A 134 5.89 28.59 -10.46
N LYS A 135 5.86 29.61 -11.32
CA LYS A 135 6.70 29.62 -12.53
C LYS A 135 8.15 29.57 -12.06
N THR A 136 8.81 28.44 -12.29
CA THR A 136 10.27 28.37 -12.30
C THR A 136 10.75 29.27 -13.43
N PHE A 137 11.14 30.50 -13.09
CA PHE A 137 11.97 31.31 -13.97
C PHE A 137 13.37 30.68 -13.95
N PHE A 138 13.67 29.91 -14.99
CA PHE A 138 15.04 29.62 -15.40
C PHE A 138 15.37 30.52 -16.59
#